data_AF-A0A7W5VBD4-F1
#
_entry.id   AF-A0A7W5VBD4-F1
#
_cell.length_a   1.000
_cell.length_b   1.000
_cell.length_c   1.000
_cell.angle_alpha   90.00
_cell.angle_beta   90.00
_cell.angle_gamma   90.00
#
_symmetry.space_group_name_H-M   'P 1'
#
loop_
_entity.id
_entity.type
_entity.pdbx_description
1 polymer ?
#
loop_
_entity_poly.entity_id
_entity_poly.type
_entity_poly.pdbx_seq_one_letter_code
_entity_poly.pdbx_strand_id
1 'polypeptide(L)'
;MQLIGHRGAHRRDMNPVAVDHGPWNSSGMTINHVDQARRLAGDRFPDALAVILAGSTATGRATARSDLDLAALVEDGGETGRETIRFEGRVVELFVHTRAGLVELFAADVAARRAVLQSMYATGLVLVDTNGEAGRARALAEADLRKGPPALEPQAVETRRYGLTDALDDLTDTGDRIERLAVAGLVLSMAADLLCDHHHAWIGGGKWLPRRLLAADAQRGAALLEGHLYLCETGDPALMIDAASEILDLVGGPLREGYRRDWRGGGDAVAPMG
;
A
#
# COMPACT_ATOMS: atom_id res chain seq x y z
N MET A 1 -23.99 80.40 20.16
CA MET A 1 -24.14 80.66 21.60
C MET A 1 -23.15 79.76 22.33
N GLN A 2 -22.03 80.35 22.74
CA GLN A 2 -21.18 80.07 23.92
C GLN A 2 -21.76 79.08 24.98
N LEU A 3 -21.07 78.20 25.73
CA LEU A 3 -19.71 78.18 26.32
C LEU A 3 -19.32 76.75 26.80
N ILE A 4 -18.03 76.40 26.65
CA ILE A 4 -17.03 75.96 27.64
C ILE A 4 -17.28 74.76 28.57
N GLY A 5 -16.28 73.86 28.65
CA GLY A 5 -16.01 73.04 29.84
C GLY A 5 -14.87 72.02 29.72
N HIS A 6 -13.62 72.46 29.92
CA HIS A 6 -12.38 71.66 29.94
C HIS A 6 -12.10 70.97 31.30
N ARG A 7 -11.11 70.03 31.27
CA ARG A 7 -10.35 69.35 32.36
C ARG A 7 -10.93 67.98 32.75
N GLY A 8 -10.16 66.91 32.97
CA GLY A 8 -8.72 66.72 33.07
C GLY A 8 -8.43 65.27 33.52
N ALA A 9 -7.20 64.83 33.26
CA ALA A 9 -6.67 63.47 33.33
C ALA A 9 -6.91 62.65 34.61
N HIS A 10 -6.98 61.33 34.47
CA HIS A 10 -6.14 60.41 35.23
C HIS A 10 -5.91 59.09 34.46
N ARG A 11 -4.64 58.85 34.11
CA ARG A 11 -4.12 57.54 33.72
C ARG A 11 -4.30 56.54 34.88
N ARG A 12 -4.76 55.32 34.57
CA ARG A 12 -4.27 54.10 35.20
C ARG A 12 -4.01 53.09 34.10
N ASP A 13 -2.72 52.88 33.86
CA ASP A 13 -2.20 51.78 33.06
C ASP A 13 -2.58 50.47 33.78
N MET A 14 -3.45 49.65 33.16
CA MET A 14 -3.65 48.26 33.56
C MET A 14 -2.99 47.38 32.52
N ASN A 15 -1.77 46.99 32.85
CA ASN A 15 -0.94 46.01 32.15
C ASN A 15 -1.69 44.66 32.13
N PRO A 16 -1.84 43.99 30.98
CA PRO A 16 -2.35 42.62 30.98
C PRO A 16 -1.34 41.71 31.68
N VAL A 17 -1.84 40.92 32.62
CA VAL A 17 -1.10 39.89 33.34
C VAL A 17 -0.43 38.98 32.32
N ALA A 18 0.89 39.06 32.23
CA ALA A 18 1.71 38.09 31.52
C ALA A 18 1.49 36.74 32.20
N VAL A 19 0.84 35.82 31.49
CA VAL A 19 0.83 34.41 31.87
C VAL A 19 2.25 33.92 31.61
N ASP A 20 2.96 33.63 32.69
CA ASP A 20 4.30 33.06 32.68
C ASP A 20 4.23 31.67 32.04
N HIS A 21 4.48 31.62 30.73
CA HIS A 21 4.82 30.38 30.04
C HIS A 21 6.26 30.03 30.44
N GLY A 22 6.43 29.56 31.67
CA GLY A 22 7.63 28.85 32.07
C GLY A 22 7.93 27.76 31.04
N PRO A 23 9.21 27.45 30.77
CA PRO A 23 9.57 26.49 29.75
C PRO A 23 9.03 25.15 30.21
N TRP A 24 7.92 24.71 29.61
CA TRP A 24 7.54 23.32 29.63
C TRP A 24 8.68 22.60 28.93
N ASN A 25 9.58 22.07 29.76
CA ASN A 25 10.59 21.12 29.38
C ASN A 25 9.87 19.81 29.03
N SER A 26 9.11 19.85 27.95
CA SER A 26 8.70 18.68 27.20
C SER A 26 9.94 18.21 26.47
N SER A 27 10.87 17.60 27.21
CA SER A 27 11.80 16.63 26.65
C SER A 27 10.95 15.48 26.13
N GLY A 28 10.24 15.73 25.03
CA GLY A 28 9.57 14.71 24.25
C GLY A 28 10.68 13.82 23.77
N MET A 29 10.93 12.73 24.50
CA MET A 29 11.68 11.60 24.00
C MET A 29 11.08 11.31 22.65
N THR A 30 11.80 11.67 21.59
CA THR A 30 11.47 11.27 20.25
C THR A 30 11.68 9.77 20.29
N ILE A 31 10.62 9.01 20.61
CA ILE A 31 10.69 7.55 20.66
C ILE A 31 11.00 7.14 19.24
N ASN A 32 12.28 6.86 19.02
CA ASN A 32 12.77 6.34 17.77
C ASN A 32 12.07 5.00 17.55
N HIS A 33 11.26 4.91 16.49
CA HIS A 33 10.52 3.70 16.15
C HIS A 33 11.43 2.48 16.02
N VAL A 34 12.68 2.69 15.59
CA VAL A 34 13.69 1.63 15.53
C VAL A 34 14.07 1.15 16.93
N ASP A 35 14.29 2.07 17.88
CA ASP A 35 14.67 1.68 19.25
C ASP A 35 13.51 0.98 19.96
N GLN A 36 12.27 1.42 19.72
CA GLN A 36 11.07 0.73 20.18
C GLN A 36 10.96 -0.68 19.60
N ALA A 37 11.18 -0.84 18.29
CA ALA A 37 11.19 -2.15 17.65
C ALA A 37 12.32 -3.06 18.17
N ARG A 38 13.50 -2.51 18.48
CA ARG A 38 14.62 -3.26 19.08
C ARG A 38 14.29 -3.77 20.47
N ARG A 39 13.65 -2.95 21.32
CA ARG A 39 13.18 -3.40 22.64
C ARG A 39 12.15 -4.51 22.52
N LEU A 40 11.14 -4.33 21.67
CA LEU A 40 10.15 -5.38 21.42
C LEU A 40 10.77 -6.67 20.88
N ALA A 41 11.74 -6.57 19.97
CA ALA A 41 12.45 -7.72 19.44
C ALA A 41 13.17 -8.50 20.57
N GLY A 42 13.87 -7.79 21.46
CA GLY A 42 14.54 -8.40 22.61
C GLY A 42 13.58 -9.05 23.61
N ASP A 43 12.43 -8.40 23.89
CA ASP A 43 11.45 -8.88 24.87
C ASP A 43 10.65 -10.09 24.35
N ARG A 44 10.21 -10.04 23.07
CA ARG A 44 9.29 -11.03 22.49
C ARG A 44 9.99 -12.18 21.79
N PHE A 45 11.20 -11.93 21.27
CA PHE A 45 11.94 -12.87 20.43
C PHE A 45 13.42 -12.97 20.84
N PRO A 46 13.73 -13.28 22.12
CA PRO A 46 15.11 -13.32 22.61
C PRO A 46 15.98 -14.34 21.85
N ASP A 47 15.38 -15.42 21.39
CA ASP A 47 16.05 -16.53 20.68
C ASP A 47 15.76 -16.53 19.17
N ALA A 48 15.29 -15.41 18.60
CA ALA A 48 15.03 -15.35 17.16
C ALA A 48 16.31 -15.49 16.33
N LEU A 49 16.14 -16.15 15.19
CA LEU A 49 17.16 -16.27 14.17
C LEU A 49 17.37 -14.95 13.42
N ALA A 50 16.27 -14.26 13.16
CA ALA A 50 16.30 -12.92 12.60
C ALA A 50 15.07 -12.13 13.04
N VAL A 51 15.23 -10.82 13.17
CA VAL A 51 14.09 -9.89 13.31
C VAL A 51 14.32 -8.72 12.37
N ILE A 52 13.34 -8.44 11.51
CA ILE A 52 13.36 -7.41 10.49
C ILE A 52 12.23 -6.43 10.78
N LEU A 53 12.56 -5.15 10.93
CA LEU A 53 11.59 -4.07 10.93
C LEU A 53 11.31 -3.66 9.49
N ALA A 54 10.06 -3.73 9.06
CA ALA A 54 9.64 -3.44 7.70
C ALA A 54 8.72 -2.21 7.64
N GLY A 55 8.00 -2.08 6.53
CA GLY A 55 6.94 -1.10 6.37
C GLY A 55 7.41 0.36 6.24
N SER A 56 6.53 1.26 6.65
CA SER A 56 6.78 2.70 6.51
C SER A 56 7.98 3.18 7.36
N THR A 57 8.25 2.52 8.48
CA THR A 57 9.36 2.84 9.37
C THR A 57 10.72 2.51 8.74
N ALA A 58 10.86 1.32 8.15
CA ALA A 58 12.10 0.93 7.48
C ALA A 58 12.45 1.83 6.29
N THR A 59 11.42 2.36 5.62
CA THR A 59 11.58 3.20 4.42
C THR A 59 11.58 4.70 4.71
N GLY A 60 11.69 5.12 5.99
CA GLY A 60 11.73 6.53 6.39
C GLY A 60 10.44 7.32 6.14
N ARG A 61 9.35 6.64 5.79
CA ARG A 61 8.03 7.24 5.51
C ARG A 61 7.06 7.10 6.68
N ALA A 62 7.54 6.68 7.84
CA ALA A 62 6.72 6.56 9.02
C ALA A 62 6.24 7.94 9.48
N THR A 63 4.97 7.99 9.85
CA THR A 63 4.37 9.13 10.56
C THR A 63 4.31 8.79 12.05
N ALA A 64 4.03 9.77 12.91
CA ALA A 64 3.84 9.53 14.33
C ALA A 64 2.78 8.45 14.63
N ARG A 65 1.80 8.26 13.73
CA ARG A 65 0.72 7.28 13.84
C ARG A 65 0.99 5.96 13.13
N SER A 66 2.16 5.78 12.51
CA SER A 66 2.50 4.53 11.83
C SER A 66 2.57 3.38 12.83
N ASP A 67 2.03 2.24 12.41
CA ASP A 67 2.30 0.93 12.98
C ASP A 67 3.76 0.52 12.78
N LEU A 68 4.17 -0.51 13.53
CA LEU A 68 5.42 -1.23 13.27
C LEU A 68 5.07 -2.57 12.64
N ASP A 69 5.74 -2.90 11.55
CA ASP A 69 5.68 -4.21 10.92
C ASP A 69 6.97 -4.95 11.26
N LEU A 70 6.92 -6.02 12.06
CA LEU A 70 8.10 -6.83 12.39
C LEU A 70 7.94 -8.23 11.83
N ALA A 71 8.91 -8.66 11.01
CA ALA A 71 9.07 -10.06 10.62
C ALA A 71 10.11 -10.73 11.52
N ALA A 72 9.72 -11.79 12.22
CA ALA A 72 10.59 -12.59 13.06
C ALA A 72 10.74 -13.99 12.48
N LEU A 73 11.98 -14.40 12.22
CA LEU A 73 12.33 -15.78 11.86
C LEU A 73 12.74 -16.51 13.13
N VAL A 74 12.05 -17.61 13.43
CA VAL A 74 12.27 -18.45 14.62
C VAL A 74 12.68 -19.85 14.21
N GLU A 75 13.20 -20.64 15.15
CA GLU A 75 13.57 -22.03 14.88
C GLU A 75 12.37 -22.91 14.51
N ASP A 76 12.64 -24.08 13.91
CA ASP A 76 11.62 -24.95 13.31
C ASP A 76 10.67 -25.61 14.33
N GLY A 77 10.96 -25.48 15.63
CA GLY A 77 10.03 -25.85 16.72
C GLY A 77 8.99 -24.77 17.06
N GLY A 78 9.07 -23.60 16.43
CA GLY A 78 8.10 -22.51 16.56
C GLY A 78 6.89 -22.64 15.62
N GLU A 79 6.04 -21.64 15.64
CA GLU A 79 4.84 -21.57 14.79
C GLU A 79 4.93 -20.39 13.81
N THR A 80 4.48 -20.62 12.58
CA THR A 80 4.29 -19.56 11.59
C THR A 80 2.92 -18.93 11.79
N GLY A 81 2.87 -17.62 11.94
CA GLY A 81 1.63 -16.92 12.23
C GLY A 81 1.75 -15.41 12.14
N ARG A 82 0.61 -14.75 12.34
CA ARG A 82 0.52 -13.29 12.39
C ARG A 82 -0.23 -12.88 13.65
N GLU A 83 0.29 -11.87 14.34
CA GLU A 83 -0.27 -11.36 15.59
C GLU A 83 -0.28 -9.83 15.56
N THR A 84 -1.38 -9.21 15.96
CA THR A 84 -1.45 -7.76 16.16
C THR A 84 -1.43 -7.46 17.64
N ILE A 85 -0.44 -6.71 18.11
CA ILE A 85 -0.31 -6.35 19.53
C ILE A 85 -0.22 -4.83 19.73
N ARG A 86 -0.25 -4.41 21.00
CA ARG A 86 0.11 -3.05 21.39
C ARG A 86 1.37 -3.08 22.26
N PHE A 87 2.41 -2.39 21.84
CA PHE A 87 3.66 -2.27 22.59
C PHE A 87 3.98 -0.78 22.79
N GLU A 88 4.17 -0.36 24.05
CA GLU A 88 4.45 1.04 24.41
C GLU A 88 3.48 2.04 23.74
N GLY A 89 2.18 1.67 23.72
CA GLY A 89 1.11 2.48 23.14
C GLY A 89 0.92 2.37 21.62
N ARG A 90 1.87 1.77 20.88
CA ARG A 90 1.83 1.65 19.41
C ARG A 90 1.30 0.29 18.97
N VAL A 91 0.54 0.27 17.86
CA VAL A 91 0.12 -0.98 17.20
C VAL A 91 1.32 -1.59 16.49
N VAL A 92 1.51 -2.90 16.68
CA VAL A 92 2.56 -3.67 16.02
C VAL A 92 1.93 -4.88 15.36
N GLU A 93 2.19 -5.04 14.07
CA GLU A 93 1.91 -6.26 13.32
C GLU A 93 3.16 -7.14 13.35
N LEU A 94 3.04 -8.31 13.97
CA LEU A 94 4.07 -9.33 14.07
C LEU A 94 3.82 -10.40 13.02
N PHE A 95 4.85 -10.69 12.25
CA PHE A 95 4.90 -11.68 11.19
C PHE A 95 5.92 -12.74 11.64
N VAL A 96 5.49 -13.82 12.28
CA VAL A 96 6.38 -14.86 12.85
C VAL A 96 6.47 -16.05 11.90
N HIS A 97 7.68 -16.50 11.59
CA HIS A 97 7.96 -17.46 10.53
C HIS A 97 8.93 -18.52 11.05
N THR A 98 8.62 -19.79 10.84
CA THR A 98 9.67 -20.83 10.79
C THR A 98 10.37 -20.76 9.43
N ARG A 99 11.50 -21.47 9.24
CA ARG A 99 12.16 -21.49 7.92
C ARG A 99 11.26 -22.10 6.85
N ALA A 100 10.61 -23.22 7.18
CA ALA A 100 9.67 -23.88 6.28
C ALA A 100 8.48 -22.96 5.95
N GLY A 101 7.88 -22.34 6.97
CA GLY A 101 6.75 -21.44 6.76
C GLY A 101 7.11 -20.18 5.96
N LEU A 102 8.33 -19.66 6.10
CA LEU A 102 8.80 -18.54 5.27
C LEU A 102 8.84 -18.91 3.79
N VAL A 103 9.34 -20.10 3.46
CA VAL A 103 9.40 -20.59 2.06
C VAL A 103 8.00 -20.79 1.49
N GLU A 104 7.09 -21.39 2.27
CA GLU A 104 5.69 -21.59 1.86
C GLU A 104 4.96 -20.25 1.64
N LEU A 105 5.14 -19.30 2.55
CA LEU A 105 4.53 -17.98 2.45
C LEU A 105 5.11 -17.15 1.30
N PHE A 106 6.42 -17.25 1.03
CA PHE A 106 7.02 -16.64 -0.16
C PHE A 106 6.40 -17.22 -1.43
N ALA A 107 6.30 -18.54 -1.53
CA ALA A 107 5.67 -19.20 -2.68
C ALA A 107 4.20 -18.78 -2.86
N ALA A 108 3.45 -18.64 -1.77
CA ALA A 108 2.09 -18.11 -1.79
C ALA A 108 2.03 -16.66 -2.29
N ASP A 109 2.94 -15.80 -1.85
CA ASP A 109 3.06 -14.41 -2.32
C ASP A 109 3.46 -14.33 -3.80
N VAL A 110 4.28 -15.26 -4.29
CA VAL A 110 4.61 -15.39 -5.72
C VAL A 110 3.38 -15.78 -6.51
N ALA A 111 2.63 -16.80 -6.08
CA ALA A 111 1.41 -17.25 -6.73
C ALA A 111 0.32 -16.16 -6.73
N ALA A 112 0.20 -15.41 -5.64
CA ALA A 112 -0.69 -14.25 -5.53
C ALA A 112 -0.14 -12.99 -6.21
N ARG A 113 1.11 -13.03 -6.71
CA ARG A 113 1.80 -11.96 -7.44
C ARG A 113 2.00 -10.66 -6.65
N ARG A 114 2.03 -10.71 -5.31
CA ARG A 114 2.11 -9.50 -4.45
C ARG A 114 3.51 -9.20 -3.91
N ALA A 115 4.29 -10.24 -3.63
CA ALA A 115 5.62 -10.15 -3.01
C ALA A 115 5.69 -9.24 -1.77
N VAL A 116 4.74 -9.36 -0.83
CA VAL A 116 4.67 -8.54 0.39
C VAL A 116 5.81 -8.93 1.32
N LEU A 117 5.91 -10.22 1.66
CA LEU A 117 6.91 -10.71 2.59
C LEU A 117 8.31 -10.61 2.00
N GLN A 118 8.48 -10.91 0.71
CA GLN A 118 9.76 -10.69 0.03
C GLN A 118 10.19 -9.22 0.15
N SER A 119 9.28 -8.27 -0.05
CA SER A 119 9.61 -6.85 0.10
C SER A 119 9.99 -6.49 1.54
N MET A 120 9.35 -7.09 2.54
CA MET A 120 9.71 -6.89 3.96
C MET A 120 11.14 -7.36 4.25
N TYR A 121 11.52 -8.58 3.85
CA TYR A 121 12.86 -9.13 4.09
C TYR A 121 13.94 -8.43 3.24
N ALA A 122 13.64 -8.10 1.99
CA ALA A 122 14.58 -7.43 1.09
C ALA A 122 14.89 -6.00 1.55
N THR A 123 13.88 -5.22 1.92
CA THR A 123 14.04 -3.77 2.18
C THR A 123 14.03 -3.39 3.65
N GLY A 124 13.64 -4.31 4.54
CA GLY A 124 13.51 -4.02 5.96
C GLY A 124 14.85 -3.80 6.67
N LEU A 125 14.81 -3.10 7.80
CA LEU A 125 15.96 -2.92 8.67
C LEU A 125 16.15 -4.16 9.54
N VAL A 126 17.31 -4.79 9.44
CA VAL A 126 17.68 -5.94 10.29
C VAL A 126 17.94 -5.45 11.71
N LEU A 127 17.18 -5.99 12.67
CA LEU A 127 17.31 -5.71 14.09
C LEU A 127 18.11 -6.79 14.81
N VAL A 128 17.89 -8.05 14.44
CA VAL A 128 18.56 -9.25 14.94
C VAL A 128 18.98 -10.11 13.75
N ASP A 129 20.21 -10.64 13.78
CA ASP A 129 20.71 -11.60 12.79
C ASP A 129 21.64 -12.61 13.48
N THR A 130 21.09 -13.80 13.74
CA THR A 130 21.79 -14.92 14.36
C THR A 130 22.33 -15.81 13.24
N ASN A 131 23.65 -16.02 13.21
CA ASN A 131 24.33 -16.88 12.22
C ASN A 131 24.06 -16.52 10.74
N GLY A 132 23.71 -15.26 10.44
CA GLY A 132 23.48 -14.78 9.07
C GLY A 132 22.16 -15.25 8.45
N GLU A 133 21.17 -15.63 9.25
CA GLU A 133 19.85 -16.05 8.80
C GLU A 133 19.07 -14.90 8.15
N ALA A 134 19.22 -13.66 8.65
CA ALA A 134 18.58 -12.50 8.04
C ALA A 134 19.12 -12.26 6.61
N GLY A 135 20.43 -12.41 6.43
CA GLY A 135 21.08 -12.32 5.13
C GLY A 135 20.60 -13.39 4.14
N ARG A 136 20.44 -14.64 4.60
CA ARG A 136 19.93 -15.75 3.77
C ARG A 136 18.47 -15.55 3.37
N ALA A 137 17.61 -15.13 4.31
CA ALA A 137 16.21 -14.82 4.02
C ALA A 137 16.08 -13.64 3.05
N ARG A 138 16.90 -12.59 3.21
CA ARG A 138 16.98 -11.46 2.27
C ARG A 138 17.40 -11.92 0.87
N ALA A 139 18.43 -12.75 0.76
CA ALA A 139 18.90 -13.23 -0.54
C ALA A 139 17.82 -14.01 -1.30
N LEU A 140 17.03 -14.85 -0.60
CA LEU A 140 15.88 -15.54 -1.17
C LEU A 140 14.80 -14.55 -1.65
N ALA A 141 14.44 -13.59 -0.80
CA ALA A 141 13.46 -12.56 -1.14
C ALA A 141 13.87 -11.72 -2.36
N GLU A 142 15.13 -11.31 -2.43
CA GLU A 142 15.67 -10.55 -3.56
C GLU A 142 15.72 -11.38 -4.85
N ALA A 143 15.98 -12.68 -4.75
CA ALA A 143 15.95 -13.57 -5.90
C ALA A 143 14.54 -13.66 -6.49
N ASP A 144 13.52 -13.84 -5.66
CA ASP A 144 12.11 -13.80 -6.08
C ASP A 144 11.77 -12.45 -6.71
N LEU A 145 12.05 -11.34 -6.00
CA LEU A 145 11.71 -10.00 -6.48
C LEU A 145 12.31 -9.70 -7.86
N ARG A 146 13.55 -10.13 -8.10
CA ARG A 146 14.24 -9.99 -9.40
C ARG A 146 13.67 -10.88 -10.49
N LYS A 147 13.17 -12.07 -10.13
CA LYS A 147 12.54 -13.01 -11.06
C LYS A 147 11.17 -12.49 -11.55
N GLY A 148 10.45 -11.77 -10.69
CA GLY A 148 9.08 -11.31 -10.99
C GLY A 148 8.02 -12.41 -10.79
N PRO A 149 6.73 -12.04 -10.78
CA PRO A 149 5.63 -12.99 -10.70
C PRO A 149 5.54 -13.87 -11.96
N PRO A 150 4.97 -15.09 -11.86
CA PRO A 150 4.59 -15.87 -13.03
C PRO A 150 3.56 -15.11 -13.85
N ALA A 151 3.67 -15.16 -15.19
CA ALA A 151 2.68 -14.56 -16.08
C ALA A 151 1.27 -15.13 -15.83
N LEU A 152 0.24 -14.31 -16.09
CA LEU A 152 -1.13 -14.83 -16.09
C LEU A 152 -1.30 -15.85 -17.21
N GLU A 153 -2.11 -16.87 -16.95
CA GLU A 153 -2.55 -17.78 -18.01
C GLU A 153 -3.35 -17.03 -19.07
N PRO A 154 -3.26 -17.42 -20.36
CA PRO A 154 -3.93 -16.70 -21.44
C PRO A 154 -5.44 -16.48 -21.21
N GLN A 155 -6.13 -17.46 -20.63
CA GLN A 155 -7.55 -17.36 -20.27
C GLN A 155 -7.82 -16.31 -19.18
N ALA A 156 -6.89 -16.16 -18.23
CA ALA A 156 -7.01 -15.17 -17.17
C ALA A 156 -6.74 -13.75 -17.69
N VAL A 157 -5.87 -13.60 -18.70
CA VAL A 157 -5.68 -12.34 -19.43
C VAL A 157 -6.94 -12.01 -20.24
N GLU A 158 -7.46 -12.96 -21.01
CA GLU A 158 -8.69 -12.81 -21.79
C GLU A 158 -9.88 -12.39 -20.91
N THR A 159 -10.05 -13.04 -19.75
CA THR A 159 -11.12 -12.72 -18.80
C THR A 159 -11.00 -11.29 -18.26
N ARG A 160 -9.78 -10.85 -17.93
CA ARG A 160 -9.53 -9.47 -17.48
C ARG A 160 -9.75 -8.46 -18.60
N ARG A 161 -9.33 -8.77 -19.82
CA ARG A 161 -9.58 -7.92 -20.99
C ARG A 161 -11.07 -7.74 -21.25
N TYR A 162 -11.83 -8.84 -21.18
CA TYR A 162 -13.27 -8.80 -21.36
C TYR A 162 -13.92 -7.90 -20.30
N GLY A 163 -13.65 -8.14 -19.01
CA GLY A 163 -14.25 -7.32 -17.96
C GLY A 163 -13.76 -5.87 -17.94
N LEU A 164 -12.52 -5.58 -18.39
CA LEU A 164 -12.08 -4.19 -18.57
C LEU A 164 -12.80 -3.51 -19.74
N THR A 165 -13.07 -4.25 -20.82
CA THR A 165 -13.87 -3.73 -21.95
C THR A 165 -15.26 -3.35 -21.48
N ASP A 166 -15.93 -4.27 -20.77
CA ASP A 166 -17.27 -4.08 -20.20
C ASP A 166 -17.31 -2.87 -19.24
N ALA A 167 -16.36 -2.80 -18.32
CA ALA A 167 -16.28 -1.69 -17.36
C ALA A 167 -15.98 -0.33 -18.03
N LEU A 168 -15.27 -0.30 -19.18
CA LEU A 168 -15.05 0.93 -19.94
C LEU A 168 -16.31 1.39 -20.67
N ASP A 169 -17.10 0.46 -21.19
CA ASP A 169 -18.39 0.76 -21.81
C ASP A 169 -19.36 1.31 -20.73
N ASP A 170 -19.44 0.67 -19.56
CA ASP A 170 -20.23 1.16 -18.41
C ASP A 170 -19.79 2.55 -17.92
N LEU A 171 -18.48 2.79 -17.85
CA LEU A 171 -17.94 4.08 -17.40
C LEU A 171 -18.28 5.23 -18.35
N THR A 172 -18.40 4.91 -19.64
CA THR A 172 -18.81 5.83 -20.70
C THR A 172 -20.30 6.16 -20.60
N ASP A 173 -21.14 5.15 -20.37
CA ASP A 173 -22.59 5.27 -20.47
C ASP A 173 -23.27 5.69 -19.15
N THR A 174 -22.66 5.43 -18.00
CA THR A 174 -23.27 5.75 -16.70
C THR A 174 -23.51 7.25 -16.57
N GLY A 175 -24.71 7.63 -16.10
CA GLY A 175 -25.07 9.00 -15.77
C GLY A 175 -24.98 9.30 -14.27
N ASP A 176 -25.03 8.27 -13.42
CA ASP A 176 -25.02 8.40 -11.97
C ASP A 176 -23.59 8.53 -11.43
N ARG A 177 -23.39 9.44 -10.48
CA ARG A 177 -22.05 9.71 -9.93
C ARG A 177 -21.54 8.58 -9.04
N ILE A 178 -22.42 7.94 -8.27
CA ILE A 178 -22.03 6.87 -7.34
C ILE A 178 -21.63 5.63 -8.15
N GLU A 179 -22.44 5.26 -9.14
CA GLU A 179 -22.13 4.18 -10.09
C GLU A 179 -20.80 4.46 -10.82
N ARG A 180 -20.62 5.68 -11.36
CA ARG A 180 -19.36 6.05 -12.03
C ARG A 180 -18.13 5.87 -11.15
N LEU A 181 -18.20 6.26 -9.87
CA LEU A 181 -17.08 6.10 -8.95
C LEU A 181 -16.82 4.63 -8.59
N ALA A 182 -17.87 3.80 -8.51
CA ALA A 182 -17.74 2.36 -8.31
C ALA A 182 -17.05 1.70 -9.51
N VAL A 183 -17.51 1.99 -10.73
CA VAL A 183 -16.93 1.48 -11.98
C VAL A 183 -15.50 1.98 -12.17
N ALA A 184 -15.19 3.24 -11.84
CA ALA A 184 -13.84 3.78 -11.90
C ALA A 184 -12.85 2.99 -11.01
N GLY A 185 -13.26 2.59 -9.81
CA GLY A 185 -12.43 1.75 -8.94
C GLY A 185 -12.15 0.36 -9.54
N LEU A 186 -13.13 -0.22 -10.23
CA LEU A 186 -12.98 -1.47 -10.96
C LEU A 186 -12.01 -1.32 -12.15
N VAL A 187 -12.22 -0.32 -13.00
CA VAL A 187 -11.36 -0.01 -14.16
C VAL A 187 -9.91 0.21 -13.71
N LEU A 188 -9.66 0.99 -12.65
CA LEU A 188 -8.32 1.20 -12.09
C LEU A 188 -7.65 -0.12 -11.73
N SER A 189 -8.37 -0.99 -11.00
CA SER A 189 -7.82 -2.26 -10.52
C SER A 189 -7.52 -3.21 -11.66
N MET A 190 -8.42 -3.34 -12.64
CA MET A 190 -8.26 -4.25 -13.77
C MET A 190 -7.16 -3.80 -14.74
N ALA A 191 -7.11 -2.51 -15.07
CA ALA A 191 -6.07 -1.96 -15.92
C ALA A 191 -4.69 -2.04 -15.23
N ALA A 192 -4.61 -1.77 -13.92
CA ALA A 192 -3.36 -1.91 -13.17
C ALA A 192 -2.84 -3.35 -13.17
N ASP A 193 -3.72 -4.34 -12.99
CA ASP A 193 -3.37 -5.77 -13.04
C ASP A 193 -2.83 -6.17 -14.42
N LEU A 194 -3.50 -5.77 -15.50
CA LEU A 194 -3.08 -6.06 -16.87
C LEU A 194 -1.75 -5.39 -17.23
N LEU A 195 -1.55 -4.14 -16.83
CA LEU A 195 -0.29 -3.44 -17.07
C LEU A 195 0.87 -4.06 -16.29
N CYS A 196 0.65 -4.42 -15.02
CA CYS A 196 1.65 -5.12 -14.24
C CYS A 196 1.97 -6.49 -14.84
N ASP A 197 0.97 -7.23 -15.34
CA ASP A 197 1.19 -8.51 -16.01
C ASP A 197 2.01 -8.39 -17.29
N HIS A 198 1.67 -7.41 -18.14
CA HIS A 198 2.40 -7.12 -19.37
C HIS A 198 3.90 -6.89 -19.12
N HIS A 199 4.25 -6.27 -17.98
CA HIS A 199 5.63 -5.97 -17.59
C HIS A 199 6.27 -7.04 -16.68
N HIS A 200 5.61 -8.17 -16.42
CA HIS A 200 6.04 -9.15 -15.43
C HIS A 200 6.39 -8.50 -14.07
N ALA A 201 5.54 -7.56 -13.65
CA ALA A 201 5.72 -6.77 -12.43
C ALA A 201 4.76 -7.23 -11.32
N TRP A 202 5.24 -7.13 -10.09
CA TRP A 202 4.46 -7.40 -8.88
C TRP A 202 3.28 -6.44 -8.74
N ILE A 203 2.10 -6.95 -8.38
CA ILE A 203 0.91 -6.13 -8.12
C ILE A 203 0.88 -5.63 -6.67
N GLY A 204 0.08 -4.59 -6.42
CA GLY A 204 -0.08 -3.99 -5.09
C GLY A 204 -1.54 -3.74 -4.74
N GLY A 205 -1.89 -3.88 -3.47
CA GLY A 205 -3.20 -3.50 -2.93
C GLY A 205 -3.15 -2.19 -2.16
N GLY A 206 -4.28 -1.48 -2.07
CA GLY A 206 -4.41 -0.24 -1.31
C GLY A 206 -3.32 0.77 -1.66
N LYS A 207 -2.56 1.23 -0.65
CA LYS A 207 -1.45 2.20 -0.83
C LYS A 207 -0.32 1.71 -1.75
N TRP A 208 -0.21 0.40 -1.97
CA TRP A 208 0.82 -0.19 -2.82
C TRP A 208 0.42 -0.31 -4.28
N LEU A 209 -0.88 -0.25 -4.61
CA LEU A 209 -1.34 -0.26 -6.00
C LEU A 209 -0.65 0.85 -6.83
N PRO A 210 -0.75 2.15 -6.48
CA PRO A 210 -0.13 3.19 -7.28
C PRO A 210 1.40 3.08 -7.30
N ARG A 211 2.02 2.59 -6.22
CA ARG A 211 3.49 2.47 -6.12
C ARG A 211 4.02 1.38 -7.05
N ARG A 212 3.34 0.23 -7.07
CA ARG A 212 3.70 -0.90 -7.93
C ARG A 212 3.41 -0.59 -9.39
N LEU A 213 2.27 0.06 -9.65
CA LEU A 213 1.90 0.48 -11.00
C LEU A 213 2.92 1.44 -11.61
N LEU A 214 3.31 2.49 -10.87
CA LEU A 214 4.34 3.44 -11.30
C LEU A 214 5.74 2.80 -11.46
N ALA A 215 6.05 1.79 -10.64
CA ALA A 215 7.30 1.04 -10.77
C ALA A 215 7.30 0.11 -11.99
N ALA A 216 6.13 -0.41 -12.39
CA ALA A 216 5.98 -1.25 -13.58
C ALA A 216 6.05 -0.42 -14.87
N ASP A 217 5.31 0.69 -14.93
CA ASP A 217 5.31 1.61 -16.07
C ASP A 217 5.00 3.03 -15.56
N ALA A 218 6.03 3.89 -15.54
CA ALA A 218 5.89 5.24 -15.00
C ALA A 218 4.96 6.12 -15.84
N GLN A 219 4.89 5.91 -17.17
CA GLN A 219 4.10 6.76 -18.06
C GLN A 219 2.63 6.35 -18.02
N ARG A 220 2.33 5.08 -18.35
CA ARG A 220 0.94 4.60 -18.38
C ARG A 220 0.35 4.47 -16.99
N GLY A 221 1.18 4.11 -16.00
CA GLY A 221 0.77 4.09 -14.61
C GLY A 221 0.40 5.48 -14.10
N ALA A 222 1.16 6.53 -14.45
CA ALA A 222 0.81 7.90 -14.09
C ALA A 222 -0.48 8.34 -14.78
N ALA A 223 -0.61 8.12 -16.10
CA ALA A 223 -1.80 8.49 -16.86
C ALA A 223 -3.09 7.86 -16.27
N LEU A 224 -3.05 6.57 -15.91
CA LEU A 224 -4.18 5.88 -15.30
C LEU A 224 -4.55 6.47 -13.91
N LEU A 225 -3.55 6.74 -13.07
CA LEU A 225 -3.77 7.30 -11.73
C LEU A 225 -4.27 8.74 -11.77
N GLU A 226 -3.72 9.55 -12.68
CA GLU A 226 -4.14 10.94 -12.90
C GLU A 226 -5.54 11.00 -13.49
N GLY A 227 -5.86 10.15 -14.46
CA GLY A 227 -7.21 10.02 -15.01
C GLY A 227 -8.24 9.62 -13.93
N HIS A 228 -7.92 8.64 -13.09
CA HIS A 228 -8.78 8.25 -11.97
C HIS A 228 -8.96 9.37 -10.94
N LEU A 229 -7.91 10.10 -10.60
CA LEU A 229 -8.00 11.25 -9.70
C LEU A 229 -8.88 12.35 -10.30
N TYR A 230 -8.65 12.70 -11.56
CA TYR A 230 -9.41 13.72 -12.28
C TYR A 230 -10.90 13.37 -12.36
N LEU A 231 -11.22 12.10 -12.65
CA LEU A 231 -12.59 11.59 -12.62
C LEU A 231 -13.20 11.74 -11.23
N CYS A 232 -12.51 11.33 -10.17
CA CYS A 232 -13.00 11.46 -8.80
C CYS A 232 -13.36 12.92 -8.43
N GLU A 233 -12.53 13.86 -8.87
CA GLU A 233 -12.67 15.29 -8.57
C GLU A 233 -13.77 15.96 -9.40
N THR A 234 -13.82 15.69 -10.70
CA THR A 234 -14.64 16.43 -11.67
C THR A 234 -15.88 15.68 -12.15
N GLY A 235 -15.86 14.35 -12.09
CA GLY A 235 -16.87 13.47 -12.69
C GLY A 235 -16.66 13.18 -14.17
N ASP A 236 -15.63 13.76 -14.81
CA ASP A 236 -15.32 13.54 -16.23
C ASP A 236 -14.44 12.28 -16.41
N PRO A 237 -14.92 11.24 -17.13
CA PRO A 237 -14.22 9.98 -17.26
C PRO A 237 -13.19 9.93 -18.40
N ALA A 238 -13.14 10.94 -19.28
CA ALA A 238 -12.43 10.84 -20.56
C ALA A 238 -10.95 10.44 -20.42
N LEU A 239 -10.20 11.12 -19.54
CA LEU A 239 -8.78 10.83 -19.32
C LEU A 239 -8.54 9.41 -18.78
N MET A 240 -9.44 8.91 -17.95
CA MET A 240 -9.34 7.57 -17.39
C MET A 240 -9.64 6.50 -18.44
N ILE A 241 -10.66 6.74 -19.29
CA ILE A 241 -11.02 5.86 -20.40
C ILE A 241 -9.86 5.76 -21.39
N ASP A 242 -9.26 6.88 -21.77
CA ASP A 242 -8.12 6.90 -22.70
C ASP A 242 -6.94 6.11 -22.13
N ALA A 243 -6.53 6.39 -20.88
CA ALA A 243 -5.41 5.71 -20.25
C ALA A 243 -5.63 4.19 -20.08
N ALA A 244 -6.84 3.78 -19.71
CA ALA A 244 -7.18 2.36 -19.57
C ALA A 244 -7.28 1.65 -20.93
N SER A 245 -7.76 2.34 -21.97
CA SER A 245 -7.81 1.82 -23.34
C SER A 245 -6.42 1.58 -23.91
N GLU A 246 -5.47 2.50 -23.68
CA GLU A 246 -4.07 2.29 -24.07
C GLU A 246 -3.46 1.04 -23.42
N ILE A 247 -3.78 0.76 -22.16
CA ILE A 247 -3.33 -0.44 -21.46
C ILE A 247 -3.99 -1.69 -22.06
N LEU A 248 -5.29 -1.61 -22.36
CA LEU A 248 -6.04 -2.70 -22.97
C LEU A 248 -5.47 -3.08 -24.35
N ASP A 249 -5.03 -2.09 -25.14
CA ASP A 249 -4.40 -2.30 -26.44
C ASP A 249 -3.07 -3.05 -26.35
N LEU A 250 -2.28 -2.84 -25.28
CA LEU A 250 -1.03 -3.60 -25.05
C LEU A 250 -1.23 -5.11 -24.91
N VAL A 251 -2.42 -5.52 -24.46
CA VAL A 251 -2.75 -6.93 -24.21
C VAL A 251 -3.71 -7.51 -25.26
N GLY A 252 -3.91 -6.79 -26.36
CA GLY A 252 -4.66 -7.26 -27.54
C GLY A 252 -6.01 -6.57 -27.77
N GLY A 253 -6.29 -5.49 -27.05
CA GLY A 253 -7.43 -4.61 -27.29
C GLY A 253 -8.77 -5.09 -26.72
N PRO A 254 -9.85 -4.32 -26.97
CA PRO A 254 -11.18 -4.62 -26.47
C PRO A 254 -11.78 -5.88 -27.09
N LEU A 255 -12.63 -6.56 -26.33
CA LEU A 255 -13.37 -7.74 -26.76
C LEU A 255 -14.86 -7.39 -26.86
N ARG A 256 -15.39 -7.28 -28.09
CA ARG A 256 -16.76 -6.81 -28.38
C ARG A 256 -17.54 -7.76 -29.29
N GLU A 257 -18.37 -7.24 -30.21
CA GLU A 257 -19.32 -8.00 -31.01
C GLU A 257 -18.67 -9.22 -31.68
N GLY A 258 -19.31 -10.38 -31.51
CA GLY A 258 -18.79 -11.66 -32.02
C GLY A 258 -17.84 -12.39 -31.07
N TYR A 259 -17.43 -11.78 -29.95
CA TYR A 259 -16.73 -12.48 -28.88
C TYR A 259 -17.63 -13.55 -28.25
N ARG A 260 -17.07 -14.73 -28.01
CA ARG A 260 -17.74 -15.86 -27.36
C ARG A 260 -16.79 -16.55 -26.41
N ARG A 261 -17.27 -16.82 -25.19
CA ARG A 261 -16.60 -17.68 -24.22
C ARG A 261 -17.53 -18.81 -23.81
N ASP A 262 -17.03 -20.04 -23.81
CA ASP A 262 -17.78 -21.18 -23.29
C ASP A 262 -17.62 -21.26 -21.77
N TRP A 263 -18.73 -21.40 -21.04
CA TRP A 263 -18.70 -21.61 -19.59
C TRP A 263 -18.14 -23.01 -19.27
N ARG A 264 -16.99 -23.07 -18.60
CA ARG A 264 -16.39 -24.30 -18.10
C ARG A 264 -16.43 -24.26 -16.58
N GLY A 265 -17.54 -24.72 -15.99
CA GLY A 265 -17.78 -24.60 -14.55
C GLY A 265 -16.58 -25.07 -13.69
N GLY A 266 -16.30 -24.31 -12.62
CA GLY A 266 -15.25 -24.60 -11.63
C GLY A 266 -13.95 -23.84 -11.84
N GLY A 267 -13.80 -22.68 -11.18
CA GLY A 267 -12.53 -21.93 -11.10
C GLY A 267 -12.65 -20.45 -11.47
N ASP A 268 -13.52 -20.12 -12.43
CA ASP A 268 -13.80 -18.74 -12.85
C ASP A 268 -14.88 -18.08 -11.97
N ALA A 269 -14.67 -18.08 -10.65
CA ALA A 269 -15.33 -17.10 -9.79
C ALA A 269 -14.61 -15.74 -9.93
N VAL A 270 -14.42 -15.27 -11.16
CA VAL A 270 -14.17 -13.86 -11.43
C VAL A 270 -15.55 -13.29 -11.67
N ALA A 271 -16.09 -12.66 -10.64
CA ALA A 271 -17.46 -12.18 -10.57
C ALA A 271 -17.89 -11.48 -11.88
N PRO A 272 -18.92 -11.99 -12.58
CA PRO A 272 -19.78 -11.14 -13.36
C PRO A 272 -20.94 -10.67 -12.48
N MET A 273 -21.55 -9.55 -12.89
CA MET A 273 -22.81 -8.95 -12.46
C MET A 273 -22.68 -7.74 -11.53
N GLY A 274 -22.55 -6.57 -12.17
CA GLY A 274 -23.13 -5.30 -11.71
C GLY A 274 -22.32 -4.51 -10.70
#